data_AF-A0A953LI77-F1
#
_entry.id   AF-A0A953LI77-F1
#
_cell.length_a   1.000
_cell.length_b   1.000
_cell.length_c   1.000
_cell.angle_alpha   90.00
_cell.angle_beta   90.00
_cell.angle_gamma   90.00
#
_symmetry.space_group_name_H-M   'P 1'
#
loop_
_entity.id
_entity.type
_entity.pdbx_description
1 polymer ?
#
loop_
_entity_poly.entity_id
_entity_poly.type
_entity_poly.pdbx_seq_one_letter_code
_entity_poly.pdbx_strand_id
1 'polypeptide(L)'
;MNKIERTLNKTSRTLTDVGGKLTTGLTLPLAAAGGGALKASIDFESAFAGVRKTVDATEEQLAELSTGIRQMAKEIPQSATDIAKIAEAAGQLGIQTEHILTFTRTMADLGVATNLSGEEAATALARLANITQMPQSEFDRLGSAIVALGNNLATTEAEIVEMGLRIAGAGSQVGMTEAQILAFAGALSSVGIEAEAGGSAISRVMISIANEVASGGEKLARFAEVAGMTTQEFARAWREDAASALATFIEGLKRIGDQGGNVFAVLDELGLSEIRVRDALLRAAGAGDLFRNSLTLATQAWEENTALANEAAQRYGTTESQLTILKNQLVDMAITLGDALAPALSAAMTAAQPFVDTLARIAEWFANLDPEAQRLIINIGLVAAAIGPLLVVMGKVVSTASGIVHIFGSVGTKMLSLVGTGGKLMEAFALWRGGAGTFVEAMGLVISPIGAVM
;
A
#
# COMPACT_ATOMS: atom_id res chain seq x y z
N MET A 1 16.79 63.27 -14.37
CA MET A 1 17.31 62.14 -13.58
C MET A 1 18.55 62.57 -12.82
N ASN A 2 18.41 62.81 -11.52
CA ASN A 2 19.48 63.32 -10.67
C ASN A 2 20.48 62.22 -10.30
N LYS A 3 21.74 62.60 -10.00
CA LYS A 3 22.83 61.67 -9.64
C LYS A 3 22.42 60.69 -8.52
N ILE A 4 21.56 61.12 -7.60
CA ILE A 4 21.04 60.32 -6.48
C ILE A 4 20.13 59.18 -6.95
N GLU A 5 19.25 59.39 -7.94
CA GLU A 5 18.38 58.34 -8.51
C GLU A 5 19.19 57.29 -9.27
N ARG A 6 20.29 57.68 -9.92
CA ARG A 6 21.18 56.73 -10.61
C ARG A 6 21.98 55.87 -9.63
N THR A 7 22.43 56.44 -8.51
CA THR A 7 23.14 55.69 -7.47
C THR A 7 22.19 54.76 -6.72
N LEU A 8 20.98 55.21 -6.36
CA LEU A 8 19.94 54.37 -5.76
C LEU A 8 19.49 53.23 -6.69
N ASN A 9 19.30 53.50 -7.99
CA ASN A 9 18.94 52.47 -8.96
C ASN A 9 20.09 51.48 -9.22
N LYS A 10 21.36 51.91 -9.13
CA LYS A 10 22.51 51.01 -9.22
C LYS A 10 22.64 50.14 -7.97
N THR A 11 22.56 50.73 -6.77
CA THR A 11 22.61 49.98 -5.51
C THR A 11 21.42 49.02 -5.38
N SER A 12 20.22 49.44 -5.80
CA SER A 12 19.03 48.57 -5.86
C SER A 12 19.22 47.41 -6.85
N ARG A 13 19.70 47.66 -8.07
CA ARG A 13 19.98 46.58 -9.04
C ARG A 13 21.07 45.64 -8.56
N THR A 14 22.14 46.14 -7.95
CA THR A 14 23.21 45.30 -7.37
C THR A 14 22.71 44.47 -6.19
N LEU A 15 21.85 45.02 -5.32
CA LEU A 15 21.21 44.25 -4.23
C LEU A 15 20.21 43.21 -4.76
N THR A 16 19.44 43.53 -5.81
CA THR A 16 18.52 42.58 -6.46
C THR A 16 19.28 41.48 -7.20
N ASP A 17 20.39 41.79 -7.86
CA ASP A 17 21.23 40.80 -8.57
C ASP A 17 22.01 39.91 -7.59
N VAL A 18 22.55 40.47 -6.50
CA VAL A 18 23.20 39.71 -5.43
C VAL A 18 22.18 38.85 -4.68
N GLY A 19 21.02 39.41 -4.34
CA GLY A 19 19.91 38.68 -3.72
C GLY A 19 19.35 37.57 -4.63
N GLY A 20 19.20 37.83 -5.94
CA GLY A 20 18.79 36.84 -6.92
C GLY A 20 19.80 35.71 -7.10
N LYS A 21 21.10 36.02 -7.12
CA LYS A 21 22.19 35.03 -7.23
C LYS A 21 22.40 34.21 -5.96
N LEU A 22 22.27 34.81 -4.77
CA LEU A 22 22.26 34.08 -3.51
C LEU A 22 21.01 33.20 -3.39
N THR A 23 19.86 33.69 -3.83
CA THR A 23 18.61 32.92 -3.85
C THR A 23 18.68 31.72 -4.79
N THR A 24 19.21 31.89 -6.00
CA THR A 24 19.31 30.80 -6.99
C THR A 24 20.51 29.87 -6.78
N GLY A 25 21.64 30.38 -6.28
CA GLY A 25 22.87 29.61 -6.10
C GLY A 25 23.05 28.96 -4.74
N LEU A 26 22.36 29.44 -3.69
CA LEU A 26 22.54 28.97 -2.31
C LEU A 26 21.20 28.68 -1.63
N THR A 27 20.27 29.63 -1.58
CA THR A 27 18.99 29.46 -0.86
C THR A 27 18.09 28.42 -1.51
N LEU A 28 17.97 28.37 -2.84
CA LEU A 28 17.13 27.40 -3.55
C LEU A 28 17.67 25.96 -3.42
N PRO A 29 18.97 25.68 -3.62
CA PRO A 29 19.53 24.36 -3.35
C PRO A 29 19.43 23.94 -1.88
N LEU A 30 19.67 24.85 -0.92
CA LEU A 30 19.51 24.55 0.52
C LEU A 30 18.05 24.38 0.93
N ALA A 31 17.12 25.15 0.35
CA ALA A 31 15.68 24.99 0.55
C ALA A 31 15.14 23.74 -0.16
N ALA A 32 15.71 23.33 -1.29
CA ALA A 32 15.37 22.07 -1.96
C ALA A 32 15.90 20.86 -1.20
N ALA A 33 17.15 20.91 -0.72
CA ALA A 33 17.74 19.87 0.13
C ALA A 33 17.01 19.78 1.49
N GLY A 34 16.76 20.94 2.13
CA GLY A 34 15.96 21.03 3.35
C GLY A 34 14.51 20.61 3.14
N GLY A 35 13.90 20.97 2.02
CA GLY A 35 12.54 20.57 1.65
C GLY A 35 12.41 19.07 1.36
N GLY A 36 13.41 18.45 0.74
CA GLY A 36 13.48 17.00 0.54
C GLY A 36 13.65 16.23 1.84
N ALA A 37 14.53 16.71 2.74
CA ALA A 37 14.70 16.16 4.08
C ALA A 37 13.43 16.27 4.93
N LEU A 38 12.80 17.45 4.96
CA LEU A 38 11.52 17.68 5.62
C LEU A 38 10.42 16.79 5.04
N LYS A 39 10.35 16.64 3.70
CA LYS A 39 9.37 15.74 3.08
C LYS A 39 9.59 14.28 3.51
N ALA A 40 10.82 13.79 3.50
CA ALA A 40 11.13 12.43 3.91
C ALA A 40 10.75 12.19 5.38
N SER A 41 11.10 13.12 6.27
CA SER A 41 10.71 13.10 7.69
C SER A 41 9.18 13.11 7.86
N ILE A 42 8.46 14.01 7.18
CA ILE A 42 6.98 14.07 7.23
C ILE A 42 6.33 12.81 6.69
N ASP A 43 6.81 12.28 5.56
CA ASP A 43 6.26 11.06 4.95
C ASP A 43 6.42 9.87 5.91
N PHE A 44 7.60 9.74 6.54
CA PHE A 44 7.86 8.70 7.54
C PHE A 44 7.07 8.92 8.83
N GLU A 45 7.02 10.13 9.38
CA GLU A 45 6.23 10.48 10.57
C GLU A 45 4.75 10.15 10.36
N SER A 46 4.21 10.47 9.16
CA SER A 46 2.83 10.14 8.80
C SER A 46 2.58 8.64 8.72
N ALA A 47 3.50 7.86 8.16
CA ALA A 47 3.38 6.41 8.11
C ALA A 47 3.49 5.80 9.53
N PHE A 48 4.45 6.29 10.32
CA PHE A 48 4.66 5.83 11.69
C PHE A 48 3.53 6.22 12.64
N ALA A 49 2.78 7.29 12.36
CA ALA A 49 1.56 7.63 13.09
C ALA A 49 0.50 6.51 13.01
N GLY A 50 0.48 5.74 11.91
CA GLY A 50 -0.32 4.52 11.79
C GLY A 50 0.10 3.48 12.84
N VAL A 51 1.40 3.18 12.93
CA VAL A 51 1.96 2.28 13.95
C VAL A 51 1.63 2.76 15.36
N ARG A 52 1.86 4.04 15.68
CA ARG A 52 1.53 4.63 17.00
C ARG A 52 0.05 4.47 17.35
N LYS A 53 -0.85 4.53 16.36
CA LYS A 53 -2.29 4.40 16.58
C LYS A 53 -2.70 2.96 16.87
N THR A 54 -2.03 1.98 16.27
CA THR A 54 -2.49 0.58 16.26
C THR A 54 -1.74 -0.30 17.24
N VAL A 55 -0.55 0.12 17.66
CA VAL A 55 0.30 -0.61 18.60
C VAL A 55 0.15 -0.07 20.01
N ASP A 56 -0.19 -0.94 20.96
CA ASP A 56 -0.23 -0.60 22.39
C ASP A 56 1.20 -0.63 22.98
N ALA A 57 1.87 0.51 22.92
CA ALA A 57 3.27 0.66 23.31
C ALA A 57 3.49 1.98 24.07
N THR A 58 4.47 1.97 24.96
CA THR A 58 5.00 3.19 25.59
C THR A 58 5.73 4.07 24.57
N GLU A 59 5.92 5.35 24.87
CA GLU A 59 6.70 6.23 23.98
C GLU A 59 8.15 5.75 23.79
N GLU A 60 8.76 5.11 24.80
CA GLU A 60 10.07 4.48 24.65
C GLU A 60 10.03 3.33 23.65
N GLN A 61 9.06 2.42 23.78
CA GLN A 61 8.89 1.30 22.84
C GLN A 61 8.53 1.78 21.43
N LEU A 62 7.73 2.84 21.29
CA LEU A 62 7.45 3.45 19.98
C LEU A 62 8.72 4.03 19.35
N ALA A 63 9.61 4.65 20.13
CA ALA A 63 10.90 5.11 19.62
C ALA A 63 11.79 3.93 19.16
N GLU A 64 11.77 2.82 19.89
CA GLU A 64 12.46 1.58 19.49
C GLU A 64 11.88 0.99 18.20
N LEU A 65 10.55 0.93 18.06
CA LEU A 65 9.88 0.47 16.85
C LEU A 65 10.23 1.37 15.65
N SER A 66 10.19 2.69 15.83
CA SER A 66 10.55 3.66 14.79
C SER A 66 11.99 3.45 14.31
N THR A 67 12.91 3.28 15.25
CA THR A 67 14.33 2.99 14.96
C THR A 67 14.50 1.64 14.27
N GLY A 68 13.81 0.60 14.74
CA GLY A 68 13.85 -0.75 14.18
C GLY A 68 13.33 -0.79 12.74
N ILE A 69 12.23 -0.10 12.44
CA ILE A 69 11.67 0.03 11.09
C ILE A 69 12.67 0.72 10.14
N ARG A 70 13.26 1.84 10.58
CA ARG A 70 14.27 2.57 9.80
C ARG A 70 15.53 1.74 9.59
N GLN A 71 15.95 0.99 10.61
CA GLN A 71 17.08 0.07 10.51
C GLN A 71 16.82 -1.04 9.50
N MET A 72 15.63 -1.64 9.54
CA MET A 72 15.22 -2.67 8.60
C MET A 72 15.25 -2.15 7.15
N ALA A 73 14.77 -0.93 6.89
CA ALA A 73 14.84 -0.32 5.55
C ALA A 73 16.26 -0.20 4.99
N LYS A 74 17.28 -0.12 5.85
CA LYS A 74 18.69 -0.06 5.46
C LYS A 74 19.31 -1.43 5.20
N GLU A 75 18.58 -2.50 5.48
CA GLU A 75 19.04 -3.90 5.36
C GLU A 75 18.30 -4.64 4.24
N ILE A 76 17.03 -4.28 4.00
CA ILE A 76 16.17 -4.91 2.99
C ILE A 76 15.69 -3.90 1.94
N PRO A 77 15.36 -4.33 0.72
CA PRO A 77 14.94 -3.43 -0.37
C PRO A 77 13.47 -3.01 -0.22
N GLN A 78 13.07 -2.54 0.96
CA GLN A 78 11.74 -2.02 1.28
C GLN A 78 11.88 -0.67 1.98
N SER A 79 11.03 0.30 1.64
CA SER A 79 11.14 1.65 2.20
C SER A 79 10.70 1.67 3.67
N ALA A 80 11.26 2.59 4.47
CA ALA A 80 10.84 2.75 5.87
C ALA A 80 9.34 3.04 6.02
N THR A 81 8.75 3.72 5.03
CA THR A 81 7.30 3.99 4.98
C THR A 81 6.48 2.74 4.71
N ASP A 82 6.94 1.82 3.85
CA ASP A 82 6.21 0.58 3.56
C ASP A 82 6.36 -0.43 4.71
N ILE A 83 7.56 -0.51 5.30
CA ILE A 83 7.79 -1.31 6.51
C ILE A 83 6.91 -0.79 7.67
N ALA A 84 6.72 0.53 7.79
CA ALA A 84 5.79 1.10 8.77
C ALA A 84 4.33 0.71 8.53
N LYS A 85 3.88 0.57 7.27
CA LYS A 85 2.51 0.09 6.97
C LYS A 85 2.33 -1.38 7.34
N ILE A 86 3.35 -2.21 7.11
CA ILE A 86 3.35 -3.60 7.56
C ILE A 86 3.26 -3.68 9.09
N ALA A 87 4.05 -2.85 9.80
CA ALA A 87 4.00 -2.76 11.26
C ALA A 87 2.65 -2.20 11.77
N GLU A 88 2.04 -1.25 11.07
CA GLU A 88 0.71 -0.76 11.36
C GLU A 88 -0.32 -1.90 11.27
N ALA A 89 -0.28 -2.67 10.18
CA ALA A 89 -1.13 -3.84 9.98
C ALA A 89 -0.93 -4.87 11.09
N ALA A 90 0.33 -5.11 11.51
CA ALA A 90 0.65 -5.97 12.65
C ALA A 90 -0.10 -5.53 13.91
N GLY A 91 -0.05 -4.24 14.26
CA GLY A 91 -0.79 -3.69 15.39
C GLY A 91 -2.31 -3.87 15.27
N GLN A 92 -2.88 -3.60 14.08
CA GLN A 92 -4.33 -3.79 13.83
C GLN A 92 -4.79 -5.23 14.01
N LEU A 93 -3.90 -6.20 13.76
CA LEU A 93 -4.19 -7.63 13.79
C LEU A 93 -3.91 -8.28 15.16
N GLY A 94 -3.47 -7.48 16.15
CA GLY A 94 -3.22 -7.94 17.51
C GLY A 94 -1.84 -8.56 17.73
N ILE A 95 -0.87 -8.24 16.87
CA ILE A 95 0.53 -8.61 17.12
C ILE A 95 1.04 -7.82 18.33
N GLN A 96 1.60 -8.53 19.30
CA GLN A 96 2.09 -7.96 20.54
C GLN A 96 3.35 -7.12 20.25
N THR A 97 3.52 -6.02 20.98
CA THR A 97 4.58 -5.03 20.77
C THR A 97 5.98 -5.65 20.66
N GLU A 98 6.28 -6.67 21.47
CA GLU A 98 7.55 -7.40 21.46
C GLU A 98 7.80 -8.24 20.19
N HIS A 99 6.75 -8.57 19.43
CA HIS A 99 6.82 -9.36 18.20
C HIS A 99 6.69 -8.53 16.93
N ILE A 100 6.36 -7.23 17.01
CA ILE A 100 6.07 -6.41 15.84
C ILE A 100 7.23 -6.36 14.86
N LEU A 101 8.46 -6.14 15.31
CA LEU A 101 9.61 -6.04 14.40
C LEU A 101 9.91 -7.37 13.71
N THR A 102 9.88 -8.48 14.46
CA THR A 102 10.09 -9.82 13.89
C THR A 102 9.01 -10.19 12.90
N PHE A 103 7.74 -9.97 13.25
CA PHE A 103 6.61 -10.15 12.34
C PHE A 103 6.78 -9.30 11.08
N THR A 104 7.03 -8.01 11.24
CA THR A 104 7.19 -7.05 10.13
C THR A 104 8.31 -7.48 9.20
N ARG A 105 9.43 -7.94 9.77
CA ARG A 105 10.57 -8.47 9.02
C ARG A 105 10.14 -9.67 8.17
N THR A 106 9.50 -10.66 8.76
CA THR A 106 9.03 -11.85 8.02
C THR A 106 8.08 -11.48 6.89
N MET A 107 7.13 -10.57 7.11
CA MET A 107 6.18 -10.15 6.08
C MET A 107 6.87 -9.35 4.97
N ALA A 108 7.83 -8.49 5.32
CA ALA A 108 8.64 -7.78 4.33
C ALA A 108 9.51 -8.74 3.50
N ASP A 109 10.03 -9.80 4.12
CA ASP A 109 10.82 -10.84 3.46
C ASP A 109 9.96 -11.62 2.48
N LEU A 110 8.74 -12.01 2.88
CA LEU A 110 7.75 -12.59 1.97
C LEU A 110 7.43 -11.64 0.82
N GLY A 111 7.26 -10.35 1.12
CA GLY A 111 7.04 -9.29 0.14
C GLY A 111 8.12 -9.14 -0.94
N VAL A 112 9.36 -9.52 -0.59
CA VAL A 112 10.50 -9.47 -1.52
C VAL A 112 10.75 -10.81 -2.22
N ALA A 113 10.51 -11.92 -1.51
CA ALA A 113 10.82 -13.27 -1.97
C ALA A 113 9.71 -13.90 -2.84
N THR A 114 8.46 -13.50 -2.65
CA THR A 114 7.28 -14.20 -3.19
C THR A 114 6.43 -13.31 -4.09
N ASN A 115 5.25 -13.81 -4.50
CA ASN A 115 4.25 -13.03 -5.23
C ASN A 115 3.26 -12.25 -4.32
N LEU A 116 3.43 -12.29 -3.00
CA LEU A 116 2.65 -11.49 -2.04
C LEU A 116 3.28 -10.11 -1.85
N SER A 117 2.48 -9.07 -1.57
CA SER A 117 3.00 -7.87 -0.91
C SER A 117 3.18 -8.10 0.60
N GLY A 118 4.02 -7.29 1.24
CA GLY A 118 4.23 -7.40 2.69
C GLY A 118 2.96 -7.13 3.49
N GLU A 119 2.10 -6.22 3.04
CA GLU A 119 0.81 -5.93 3.68
C GLU A 119 -0.22 -7.05 3.49
N GLU A 120 -0.26 -7.68 2.31
CA GLU A 120 -1.09 -8.87 2.06
C GLU A 120 -0.64 -10.04 2.93
N ALA A 121 0.67 -10.31 2.97
CA ALA A 121 1.26 -11.33 3.83
C ALA A 121 0.93 -11.05 5.31
N ALA A 122 1.10 -9.82 5.77
CA ALA A 122 0.78 -9.44 7.16
C ALA A 122 -0.68 -9.73 7.50
N THR A 123 -1.60 -9.27 6.65
CA THR A 123 -3.03 -9.45 6.87
C THR A 123 -3.44 -10.92 6.87
N ALA A 124 -2.97 -11.68 5.88
CA ALA A 124 -3.38 -13.06 5.71
C ALA A 124 -2.75 -13.97 6.77
N LEU A 125 -1.46 -13.83 7.04
CA LEU A 125 -0.77 -14.71 7.98
C LEU A 125 -1.17 -14.42 9.43
N ALA A 126 -1.40 -13.17 9.82
CA ALA A 126 -1.91 -12.89 11.16
C ALA A 126 -3.32 -13.45 11.36
N ARG A 127 -4.18 -13.41 10.33
CA ARG A 127 -5.50 -14.07 10.38
C ARG A 127 -5.38 -15.57 10.52
N LEU A 128 -4.48 -16.20 9.75
CA LEU A 128 -4.24 -17.64 9.83
C LEU A 128 -3.76 -18.02 11.24
N ALA A 129 -2.76 -17.29 11.78
CA ALA A 129 -2.26 -17.48 13.14
C ALA A 129 -3.37 -17.32 14.20
N ASN A 130 -4.24 -16.31 14.05
CA ASN A 130 -5.38 -16.12 14.96
C ASN A 130 -6.41 -17.27 14.86
N ILE A 131 -6.63 -17.83 13.66
CA ILE A 131 -7.55 -18.98 13.48
C ILE A 131 -6.96 -20.24 14.11
N THR A 132 -5.68 -20.52 13.89
CA THR A 132 -5.03 -21.74 14.38
C THR A 132 -4.50 -21.63 15.81
N GLN A 133 -4.54 -20.43 16.40
CA GLN A 133 -3.92 -20.11 17.68
C GLN A 133 -2.38 -20.33 17.67
N MET A 134 -1.76 -20.05 16.52
CA MET A 134 -0.31 -20.16 16.34
C MET A 134 0.43 -19.16 17.24
N PRO A 135 1.51 -19.56 17.93
CA PRO A 135 2.35 -18.61 18.65
C PRO A 135 2.94 -17.56 17.70
N GLN A 136 2.95 -16.29 18.13
CA GLN A 136 3.47 -15.18 17.32
C GLN A 136 4.99 -15.26 17.08
N SER A 137 5.70 -16.18 17.76
CA SER A 137 7.10 -16.47 17.49
C SER A 137 7.34 -17.27 16.22
N GLU A 138 6.32 -17.93 15.65
CA GLU A 138 6.49 -18.91 14.57
C GLU A 138 6.19 -18.36 13.17
N PHE A 139 6.02 -17.05 12.99
CA PHE A 139 5.72 -16.48 11.68
C PHE A 139 6.80 -16.74 10.63
N ASP A 140 8.07 -16.77 11.04
CA ASP A 140 9.19 -17.11 10.17
C ASP A 140 9.09 -18.56 9.64
N ARG A 141 8.70 -19.52 10.50
CA ARG A 141 8.44 -20.91 10.10
C ARG A 141 7.26 -21.02 9.15
N LEU A 142 6.19 -20.27 9.41
CA LEU A 142 5.04 -20.18 8.53
C LEU A 142 5.46 -19.66 7.14
N GLY A 143 6.26 -18.59 7.11
CA GLY A 143 6.84 -18.06 5.88
C GLY A 143 7.75 -19.06 5.15
N SER A 144 8.59 -19.79 5.89
CA SER A 144 9.45 -20.85 5.33
C SER A 144 8.65 -21.99 4.70
N ALA A 145 7.57 -22.44 5.34
CA ALA A 145 6.69 -23.47 4.77
C ALA A 145 6.01 -22.97 3.48
N ILE A 146 5.52 -21.73 3.45
CA ILE A 146 4.89 -21.12 2.26
C ILE A 146 5.86 -21.07 1.09
N VAL A 147 7.07 -20.53 1.31
CA VAL A 147 8.10 -20.42 0.26
C VAL A 147 8.54 -21.79 -0.24
N ALA A 148 8.74 -22.75 0.66
CA ALA A 148 9.12 -24.11 0.26
C ALA A 148 8.05 -24.77 -0.61
N LEU A 149 6.76 -24.62 -0.25
CA LEU A 149 5.66 -25.13 -1.04
C LEU A 149 5.55 -24.41 -2.39
N GLY A 150 5.60 -23.07 -2.42
CA GLY A 150 5.54 -22.28 -3.66
C GLY A 150 6.66 -22.63 -4.65
N ASN A 151 7.87 -22.87 -4.13
CA ASN A 151 9.03 -23.22 -4.96
C ASN A 151 8.99 -24.65 -5.54
N ASN A 152 8.21 -25.57 -4.96
CA ASN A 152 8.26 -27.00 -5.31
C ASN A 152 6.93 -27.58 -5.79
N LEU A 153 5.84 -26.82 -5.72
CA LEU A 153 4.52 -27.24 -6.15
C LEU A 153 4.04 -26.42 -7.36
N ALA A 154 2.98 -26.89 -8.03
CA ALA A 154 2.41 -26.23 -9.20
C ALA A 154 1.38 -25.15 -8.81
N THR A 155 1.77 -24.26 -7.90
CA THR A 155 0.93 -23.21 -7.28
C THR A 155 1.80 -22.01 -6.91
N THR A 156 1.20 -20.92 -6.44
CA THR A 156 1.88 -19.73 -5.96
C THR A 156 1.68 -19.50 -4.46
N GLU A 157 2.54 -18.70 -3.82
CA GLU A 157 2.45 -18.41 -2.38
C GLU A 157 1.12 -17.74 -2.02
N ALA A 158 0.64 -16.82 -2.85
CA ALA A 158 -0.67 -16.20 -2.68
C ALA A 158 -1.82 -17.22 -2.69
N GLU A 159 -1.82 -18.17 -3.62
CA GLU A 159 -2.85 -19.22 -3.70
C GLU A 159 -2.78 -20.19 -2.51
N ILE A 160 -1.57 -20.55 -2.07
CA ILE A 160 -1.34 -21.36 -0.86
C ILE A 160 -1.94 -20.66 0.36
N VAL A 161 -1.63 -19.38 0.55
CA VAL A 161 -2.12 -18.60 1.69
C VAL A 161 -3.64 -18.44 1.63
N GLU A 162 -4.20 -18.14 0.46
CA GLU A 162 -5.65 -18.01 0.31
C GLU A 162 -6.38 -19.31 0.60
N MET A 163 -5.96 -20.43 0.00
CA MET A 163 -6.55 -21.75 0.27
C MET A 163 -6.34 -22.15 1.74
N GLY A 164 -5.16 -21.88 2.29
CA GLY A 164 -4.82 -22.11 3.69
C GLY A 164 -5.80 -21.43 4.64
N LEU A 165 -6.10 -20.14 4.41
CA LEU A 165 -7.11 -19.40 5.17
C LEU A 165 -8.52 -20.02 5.06
N ARG A 166 -8.88 -20.56 3.90
CA ARG A 166 -10.20 -21.18 3.68
C ARG A 166 -10.36 -22.51 4.40
N ILE A 167 -9.27 -23.24 4.64
CA ILE A 167 -9.30 -24.52 5.35
C ILE A 167 -8.82 -24.45 6.79
N ALA A 168 -8.17 -23.35 7.22
CA ALA A 168 -7.54 -23.23 8.53
C ALA A 168 -8.50 -23.53 9.70
N GLY A 169 -9.75 -23.07 9.62
CA GLY A 169 -10.73 -23.30 10.68
C GLY A 169 -11.06 -24.78 10.86
N ALA A 170 -11.36 -25.49 9.77
CA ALA A 170 -11.63 -26.93 9.82
C ALA A 170 -10.36 -27.74 10.13
N GLY A 171 -9.22 -27.38 9.52
CA GLY A 171 -7.93 -28.02 9.77
C GLY A 171 -7.51 -27.95 11.23
N SER A 172 -7.55 -26.75 11.83
CA SER A 172 -7.27 -26.56 13.26
C SER A 172 -8.25 -27.34 14.14
N GLN A 173 -9.55 -27.32 13.81
CA GLN A 173 -10.58 -28.05 14.56
C GLN A 173 -10.37 -29.57 14.56
N VAL A 174 -9.74 -30.14 13.52
CA VAL A 174 -9.40 -31.56 13.45
C VAL A 174 -7.97 -31.87 13.88
N GLY A 175 -7.24 -30.88 14.41
CA GLY A 175 -5.90 -31.06 14.99
C GLY A 175 -4.74 -30.99 13.99
N MET A 176 -4.95 -30.46 12.79
CA MET A 176 -3.84 -30.19 11.86
C MET A 176 -2.97 -29.05 12.37
N THR A 177 -1.65 -29.20 12.19
CA THR A 177 -0.68 -28.12 12.37
C THR A 177 -0.73 -27.13 11.21
N GLU A 178 -0.15 -25.94 11.39
CA GLU A 178 -0.06 -24.90 10.37
C GLU A 178 0.66 -25.40 9.10
N ALA A 179 1.77 -26.13 9.27
CA ALA A 179 2.49 -26.74 8.15
C ALA A 179 1.60 -27.72 7.37
N GLN A 180 0.80 -28.52 8.07
CA GLN A 180 -0.13 -29.46 7.42
C GLN A 180 -1.28 -28.75 6.71
N ILE A 181 -1.81 -27.67 7.30
CA ILE A 181 -2.82 -26.81 6.65
C ILE A 181 -2.24 -26.23 5.35
N LEU A 182 -1.04 -25.66 5.38
CA LEU A 182 -0.39 -25.12 4.18
C LEU A 182 -0.05 -26.21 3.16
N ALA A 183 0.37 -27.39 3.60
CA ALA A 183 0.63 -28.54 2.71
C ALA A 183 -0.62 -28.94 1.92
N PHE A 184 -1.77 -29.06 2.60
CA PHE A 184 -3.04 -29.34 1.93
C PHE A 184 -3.43 -28.19 1.01
N ALA A 185 -3.22 -26.94 1.43
CA ALA A 185 -3.52 -25.78 0.61
C ALA A 185 -2.72 -25.77 -0.71
N GLY A 186 -1.41 -26.00 -0.64
CA GLY A 186 -0.55 -26.08 -1.81
C GLY A 186 -0.87 -27.26 -2.72
N ALA A 187 -1.16 -28.43 -2.15
CA ALA A 187 -1.56 -29.61 -2.93
C ALA A 187 -2.90 -29.41 -3.65
N LEU A 188 -3.89 -28.80 -2.99
CA LEU A 188 -5.20 -28.51 -3.58
C LEU A 188 -5.10 -27.47 -4.68
N SER A 189 -4.38 -26.37 -4.45
CA SER A 189 -4.18 -25.34 -5.47
C SER A 189 -3.42 -25.90 -6.69
N SER A 190 -2.44 -26.77 -6.48
CA SER A 190 -1.66 -27.40 -7.56
C SER A 190 -2.49 -28.26 -8.52
N VAL A 191 -3.66 -28.74 -8.09
CA VAL A 191 -4.60 -29.46 -8.97
C VAL A 191 -5.72 -28.56 -9.51
N GLY A 192 -5.52 -27.24 -9.46
CA GLY A 192 -6.43 -26.23 -9.98
C GLY A 192 -7.74 -26.13 -9.22
N ILE A 193 -7.73 -26.41 -7.91
CA ILE A 193 -8.90 -26.20 -7.06
C ILE A 193 -8.86 -24.78 -6.53
N GLU A 194 -9.88 -23.99 -6.89
CA GLU A 194 -10.06 -22.62 -6.42
C GLU A 194 -10.31 -22.55 -4.90
N ALA A 195 -9.71 -21.56 -4.23
CA ALA A 195 -9.75 -21.42 -2.77
C ALA A 195 -11.17 -21.40 -2.19
N GLU A 196 -12.08 -20.66 -2.82
CA GLU A 196 -13.44 -20.44 -2.29
C GLU A 196 -14.31 -21.70 -2.34
N ALA A 197 -14.29 -22.40 -3.48
CA ALA A 197 -15.07 -23.61 -3.69
C ALA A 197 -14.40 -24.82 -3.04
N GLY A 198 -13.08 -24.96 -3.22
CA GLY A 198 -12.27 -26.05 -2.69
C GLY A 198 -12.13 -26.03 -1.19
N GLY A 199 -11.87 -24.86 -0.61
CA GLY A 199 -11.69 -24.74 0.83
C GLY A 199 -12.94 -25.14 1.59
N SER A 200 -14.13 -24.72 1.12
CA SER A 200 -15.41 -25.14 1.71
C SER A 200 -15.66 -26.64 1.54
N ALA A 201 -15.36 -27.17 0.35
CA ALA A 201 -15.53 -28.58 0.03
C ALA A 201 -14.67 -29.48 0.93
N ILE A 202 -13.37 -29.21 1.03
CA ILE A 202 -12.43 -29.99 1.82
C ILE A 202 -12.67 -29.79 3.32
N SER A 203 -13.02 -28.59 3.77
CA SER A 203 -13.45 -28.35 5.15
C SER A 203 -14.63 -29.24 5.53
N ARG A 204 -15.62 -29.40 4.64
CA ARG A 204 -16.74 -30.32 4.91
C ARG A 204 -16.28 -31.77 5.02
N VAL A 205 -15.34 -32.21 4.18
CA VAL A 205 -14.79 -33.57 4.26
C VAL A 205 -14.09 -33.79 5.61
N MET A 206 -13.24 -32.85 6.04
CA MET A 206 -12.56 -32.91 7.33
C MET A 206 -13.54 -33.02 8.49
N ILE A 207 -14.56 -32.16 8.52
CA ILE A 207 -15.59 -32.18 9.57
C ILE A 207 -16.44 -33.46 9.51
N SER A 208 -16.76 -33.96 8.30
CA SER A 208 -17.50 -35.21 8.15
C SER A 208 -16.72 -36.39 8.74
N ILE A 209 -15.43 -36.52 8.44
CA ILE A 209 -14.61 -37.60 8.99
C ILE A 209 -14.48 -37.45 10.50
N ALA A 210 -14.22 -36.24 10.99
CA ALA A 210 -14.10 -35.98 12.43
C ALA A 210 -15.38 -36.37 13.19
N ASN A 211 -16.56 -36.06 12.65
CA ASN A 211 -17.84 -36.44 13.26
C ASN A 211 -18.04 -37.96 13.30
N GLU A 212 -17.71 -38.67 12.23
CA GLU A 212 -17.82 -40.13 12.17
C GLU A 212 -16.83 -40.81 13.14
N VAL A 213 -15.60 -40.30 13.24
CA VAL A 213 -14.57 -40.81 14.17
C VAL A 213 -14.94 -40.53 15.64
N ALA A 214 -15.56 -39.38 15.92
CA ALA A 214 -15.96 -38.99 17.27
C ALA A 214 -17.21 -39.76 17.74
N SER A 215 -18.20 -39.94 16.87
CA SER A 215 -19.46 -40.61 17.20
C SER A 215 -19.42 -42.14 17.04
N GLY A 216 -18.41 -42.67 16.33
CA GLY A 216 -18.43 -44.07 15.89
C GLY A 216 -19.55 -44.33 14.88
N GLY A 217 -19.82 -43.34 14.03
CA GLY A 217 -20.97 -43.33 13.13
C GLY A 217 -20.94 -44.42 12.06
N GLU A 218 -22.08 -44.62 11.39
CA GLU A 218 -22.30 -45.71 10.44
C GLU A 218 -21.35 -45.65 9.24
N LYS A 219 -20.82 -44.46 8.89
CA LYS A 219 -19.93 -44.29 7.73
C LYS A 219 -18.45 -44.46 8.07
N LEU A 220 -18.09 -44.53 9.36
CA LEU A 220 -16.69 -44.69 9.78
C LEU A 220 -16.04 -45.93 9.17
N ALA A 221 -16.77 -47.05 9.13
CA ALA A 221 -16.29 -48.28 8.50
C ALA A 221 -15.99 -48.08 7.01
N ARG A 222 -16.80 -47.28 6.31
CA ARG A 222 -16.62 -46.99 4.89
C ARG A 222 -15.44 -46.06 4.64
N PHE A 223 -15.23 -45.04 5.48
CA PHE A 223 -14.01 -44.22 5.44
C PHE A 223 -12.75 -45.06 5.63
N ALA A 224 -12.76 -45.96 6.61
CA ALA A 224 -11.64 -46.87 6.89
C ALA A 224 -11.37 -47.83 5.72
N GLU A 225 -12.41 -48.41 5.13
CA GLU A 225 -12.31 -49.29 3.97
C GLU A 225 -11.64 -48.59 2.78
N VAL A 226 -12.05 -47.35 2.46
CA VAL A 226 -11.43 -46.56 1.39
C VAL A 226 -9.95 -46.33 1.69
N ALA A 227 -9.62 -45.94 2.92
CA ALA A 227 -8.22 -45.78 3.36
C ALA A 227 -7.42 -47.10 3.34
N GLY A 228 -8.08 -48.26 3.27
CA GLY A 228 -7.45 -49.58 3.33
C GLY A 228 -7.05 -49.98 4.75
N MET A 229 -7.80 -49.51 5.75
CA MET A 229 -7.57 -49.73 7.18
C MET A 229 -8.79 -50.38 7.82
N THR A 230 -8.59 -50.99 8.99
CA THR A 230 -9.74 -51.30 9.85
C THR A 230 -10.32 -50.03 10.45
N THR A 231 -11.60 -50.07 10.86
CA THR A 231 -12.29 -48.95 11.55
C THR A 231 -11.48 -48.41 12.73
N GLN A 232 -10.89 -49.32 13.52
CA GLN A 232 -10.11 -48.95 14.72
C GLN A 232 -8.78 -48.28 14.35
N GLU A 233 -8.10 -48.79 13.33
CA GLU A 233 -6.85 -48.20 12.83
C GLU A 233 -7.08 -46.82 12.23
N PHE A 234 -8.11 -46.66 11.40
CA PHE A 234 -8.42 -45.36 10.81
C PHE A 234 -8.83 -44.33 11.87
N ALA A 235 -9.67 -44.72 12.83
CA ALA A 235 -10.05 -43.84 13.93
C ALA A 235 -8.86 -43.43 14.81
N ARG A 236 -7.88 -44.32 15.00
CA ARG A 236 -6.63 -43.98 15.69
C ARG A 236 -5.77 -43.04 14.84
N ALA A 237 -5.53 -43.39 13.57
CA ALA A 237 -4.74 -42.59 12.65
C ALA A 237 -5.30 -41.17 12.53
N TRP A 238 -6.61 -41.00 12.44
CA TRP A 238 -7.25 -39.69 12.40
C TRP A 238 -7.02 -38.86 13.68
N ARG A 239 -7.08 -39.49 14.86
CA ARG A 239 -6.87 -38.78 16.14
C ARG A 239 -5.42 -38.40 16.38
N GLU A 240 -4.49 -39.19 15.86
CA GLU A 240 -3.05 -38.96 16.01
C GLU A 240 -2.52 -37.99 14.94
N ASP A 241 -2.95 -38.16 13.69
CA ASP A 241 -2.54 -37.34 12.55
C ASP A 241 -3.66 -37.29 11.48
N ALA A 242 -4.59 -36.35 11.66
CA ALA A 242 -5.72 -36.15 10.75
C ALA A 242 -5.27 -35.84 9.31
N ALA A 243 -4.13 -35.17 9.14
CA ALA A 243 -3.60 -34.81 7.83
C ALA A 243 -3.15 -36.05 7.04
N SER A 244 -2.36 -36.91 7.68
CA SER A 244 -1.93 -38.18 7.07
C SER A 244 -3.10 -39.13 6.84
N ALA A 245 -4.08 -39.18 7.75
CA ALA A 245 -5.28 -39.98 7.58
C ALA A 245 -6.14 -39.51 6.40
N LEU A 246 -6.31 -38.18 6.24
CA LEU A 246 -7.00 -37.59 5.10
C LEU A 246 -6.28 -37.86 3.78
N ALA A 247 -4.95 -37.70 3.74
CA ALA A 247 -4.15 -38.02 2.56
C ALA A 247 -4.31 -39.50 2.16
N THR A 248 -4.28 -40.41 3.14
CA THR A 248 -4.48 -41.85 2.92
C THR A 248 -5.89 -42.17 2.40
N PHE A 249 -6.91 -41.45 2.88
CA PHE A 249 -8.26 -41.57 2.34
C PHE A 249 -8.34 -41.12 0.86
N ILE A 250 -7.71 -39.99 0.52
CA ILE A 250 -7.65 -39.48 -0.87
C ILE A 250 -6.92 -40.47 -1.80
N GLU A 251 -5.79 -41.00 -1.37
CA GLU A 251 -5.05 -42.06 -2.08
C GLU A 251 -5.90 -43.34 -2.23
N GLY A 252 -6.73 -43.65 -1.23
CA GLY A 252 -7.71 -44.72 -1.27
C GLY A 252 -8.75 -44.57 -2.37
N LEU A 253 -9.29 -43.35 -2.56
CA LEU A 253 -10.21 -43.04 -3.65
C LEU A 253 -9.54 -43.26 -5.02
N LYS A 254 -8.27 -42.86 -5.17
CA LYS A 254 -7.48 -43.13 -6.37
C LYS A 254 -7.38 -44.62 -6.65
N ARG A 255 -6.99 -45.41 -5.64
CA ARG A 255 -6.82 -46.86 -5.74
C ARG A 255 -8.11 -47.56 -6.19
N ILE A 256 -9.26 -47.14 -5.64
CA ILE A 256 -10.57 -47.66 -6.07
C ILE A 256 -10.80 -47.35 -7.56
N GLY A 257 -10.54 -46.12 -8.00
CA GLY A 257 -10.69 -45.72 -9.40
C GLY A 257 -9.76 -46.49 -10.34
N ASP A 258 -8.48 -46.63 -9.97
CA ASP A 258 -7.47 -47.36 -10.76
C ASP A 258 -7.80 -48.85 -10.91
N GLN A 259 -8.53 -49.43 -9.94
CA GLN A 259 -9.02 -50.81 -9.97
C GLN A 259 -10.35 -50.98 -10.73
N GLY A 260 -10.88 -49.91 -11.34
CA GLY A 260 -12.15 -49.92 -12.06
C GLY A 260 -13.39 -49.85 -11.15
N GLY A 261 -13.21 -49.52 -9.88
CA GLY A 261 -14.29 -49.33 -8.91
C GLY A 261 -15.05 -48.02 -9.12
N ASN A 262 -16.29 -47.95 -8.62
CA ASN A 262 -17.14 -46.77 -8.76
C ASN A 262 -16.91 -45.77 -7.62
N VAL A 263 -15.95 -44.85 -7.81
CA VAL A 263 -15.64 -43.78 -6.83
C VAL A 263 -16.85 -42.87 -6.57
N PHE A 264 -17.72 -42.64 -7.56
CA PHE A 264 -18.92 -41.83 -7.38
C PHE A 264 -19.88 -42.47 -6.38
N ALA A 265 -20.13 -43.77 -6.48
CA ALA A 265 -20.98 -44.50 -5.55
C ALA A 265 -20.40 -44.48 -4.12
N VAL A 266 -19.08 -44.64 -3.98
CA VAL A 266 -18.38 -44.55 -2.68
C VAL A 266 -18.60 -43.18 -2.04
N LEU A 267 -18.42 -42.10 -2.81
CA LEU A 267 -18.62 -40.74 -2.31
C LEU A 267 -20.09 -40.48 -1.94
N ASP A 268 -21.05 -41.03 -2.70
CA ASP A 268 -22.48 -40.94 -2.39
C ASP A 268 -22.83 -41.65 -1.07
N GLU A 269 -22.30 -42.86 -0.84
CA GLU A 269 -22.47 -43.61 0.41
C GLU A 269 -21.91 -42.86 1.63
N LEU A 270 -20.78 -42.17 1.44
CA LEU A 270 -20.17 -41.31 2.46
C LEU A 270 -20.94 -40.00 2.67
N GLY A 271 -21.93 -39.68 1.82
CA GLY A 271 -22.66 -38.41 1.85
C GLY A 271 -21.83 -37.22 1.34
N LEU A 272 -20.86 -37.49 0.47
CA LEU A 272 -19.95 -36.53 -0.16
C LEU A 272 -20.29 -36.31 -1.65
N SER A 273 -21.57 -36.49 -2.00
CA SER A 273 -22.10 -36.41 -3.37
C SER A 273 -22.25 -35.00 -3.94
N GLU A 274 -22.15 -33.98 -3.07
CA GLU A 274 -22.25 -32.58 -3.49
C GLU A 274 -21.21 -32.26 -4.57
N ILE A 275 -21.66 -31.58 -5.63
CA ILE A 275 -20.87 -31.37 -6.86
C ILE A 275 -19.47 -30.85 -6.57
N ARG A 276 -19.36 -29.83 -5.70
CA ARG A 276 -18.06 -29.22 -5.33
C ARG A 276 -17.18 -30.13 -4.49
N VAL A 277 -17.76 -30.89 -3.56
CA VAL A 277 -17.03 -31.85 -2.72
C VAL A 277 -16.47 -32.97 -3.58
N ARG A 278 -17.32 -33.51 -4.45
CA ARG A 278 -16.96 -34.57 -5.36
C ARG A 278 -15.88 -34.13 -6.35
N ASP A 279 -16.02 -32.96 -6.97
CA ASP A 279 -15.00 -32.43 -7.89
C ASP A 279 -13.66 -32.24 -7.18
N ALA A 280 -13.65 -31.62 -6.00
CA ALA A 280 -12.43 -31.43 -5.21
C ALA A 280 -11.75 -32.76 -4.84
N LEU A 281 -12.52 -33.76 -4.37
CA LEU A 281 -11.98 -35.08 -4.01
C LEU A 281 -11.49 -35.88 -5.21
N LEU A 282 -12.18 -35.81 -6.36
CA LEU A 282 -11.74 -36.51 -7.57
C LEU A 282 -10.45 -35.90 -8.14
N ARG A 283 -10.34 -34.56 -8.14
CA ARG A 283 -9.08 -33.89 -8.52
C ARG A 283 -7.95 -34.20 -7.55
N ALA A 284 -8.24 -34.18 -6.25
CA ALA A 284 -7.27 -34.53 -5.21
C ALA A 284 -6.81 -36.00 -5.34
N ALA A 285 -7.73 -36.93 -5.59
CA ALA A 285 -7.40 -38.34 -5.83
C ALA A 285 -6.54 -38.51 -7.10
N GLY A 286 -6.81 -37.72 -8.15
CA GLY A 286 -5.99 -37.69 -9.35
C GLY A 286 -4.55 -37.21 -9.15
N ALA A 287 -4.26 -36.54 -8.02
CA ALA A 287 -2.96 -35.96 -7.71
C ALA A 287 -1.88 -36.97 -7.27
N GLY A 288 -2.24 -38.22 -7.01
CA GLY A 288 -1.31 -39.24 -6.55
C GLY A 288 -0.63 -38.87 -5.23
N ASP A 289 0.69 -38.98 -5.17
CA ASP A 289 1.50 -38.77 -3.95
C ASP A 289 1.65 -37.29 -3.55
N LEU A 290 1.05 -36.36 -4.30
CA LEU A 290 1.22 -34.92 -4.11
C LEU A 290 0.93 -34.47 -2.68
N PHE A 291 -0.16 -34.94 -2.07
CA PHE A 291 -0.53 -34.55 -0.70
C PHE A 291 0.51 -35.02 0.33
N ARG A 292 0.99 -36.26 0.19
CA ARG A 292 2.01 -36.84 1.08
C ARG A 292 3.36 -36.15 0.94
N ASN A 293 3.75 -35.83 -0.29
CA ASN A 293 4.97 -35.07 -0.57
C ASN A 293 4.86 -33.64 -0.05
N SER A 294 3.70 -32.99 -0.21
CA SER A 294 3.46 -31.63 0.30
C SER A 294 3.51 -31.58 1.82
N LEU A 295 2.95 -32.60 2.50
CA LEU A 295 3.04 -32.73 3.96
C LEU A 295 4.49 -32.83 4.42
N THR A 296 5.26 -33.72 3.80
CA THR A 296 6.68 -33.91 4.12
C THR A 296 7.47 -32.62 3.91
N LEU A 297 7.27 -31.96 2.76
CA LEU A 297 7.95 -30.73 2.39
C LEU A 297 7.63 -29.59 3.35
N ALA A 298 6.34 -29.36 3.66
CA ALA A 298 5.94 -28.28 4.55
C ALA A 298 6.45 -28.49 5.98
N THR A 299 6.35 -29.71 6.51
CA THR A 299 6.84 -30.03 7.85
C THR A 299 8.36 -29.89 7.93
N GLN A 300 9.11 -30.37 6.93
CA GLN A 300 10.55 -30.19 6.88
C GLN A 300 10.94 -28.70 6.80
N ALA A 301 10.29 -27.93 5.92
CA ALA A 301 10.55 -26.51 5.78
C ALA A 301 10.21 -25.71 7.05
N TRP A 302 9.14 -26.11 7.74
CA TRP A 302 8.77 -25.56 9.04
C TRP A 302 9.86 -25.83 10.09
N GLU A 303 10.35 -27.07 10.19
CA GLU A 303 11.39 -27.47 11.15
C GLU A 303 12.74 -26.79 10.87
N GLU A 304 13.19 -26.83 9.61
CA GLU A 304 14.46 -26.24 9.18
C GLU A 304 14.43 -24.71 9.20
N ASN A 305 13.28 -24.09 8.89
CA ASN A 305 13.05 -22.65 8.94
C ASN A 305 14.13 -21.80 8.21
N THR A 306 14.51 -22.23 7.01
CA THR A 306 15.55 -21.53 6.22
C THR A 306 15.08 -21.08 4.85
N ALA A 307 13.99 -21.64 4.31
CA ALA A 307 13.55 -21.40 2.94
C ALA A 307 13.30 -19.91 2.64
N LEU A 308 12.52 -19.23 3.50
CA LEU A 308 12.23 -17.80 3.33
C LEU A 308 13.50 -16.95 3.44
N ALA A 309 14.33 -17.21 4.45
CA ALA A 309 15.56 -16.45 4.67
C ALA A 309 16.54 -16.57 3.50
N ASN A 310 16.68 -17.78 2.95
CA ASN A 310 17.54 -18.05 1.79
C ASN A 310 17.03 -17.33 0.53
N GLU A 311 15.73 -17.43 0.24
CA GLU A 311 15.11 -16.78 -0.92
C GLU A 311 15.22 -15.25 -0.82
N ALA A 312 14.88 -14.69 0.34
CA ALA A 312 14.98 -13.25 0.60
C ALA A 312 16.43 -12.76 0.47
N ALA A 313 17.41 -13.48 1.04
CA ALA A 313 18.82 -13.12 0.93
C ALA A 313 19.31 -13.12 -0.52
N GLN A 314 18.87 -14.09 -1.33
CA GLN A 314 19.18 -14.13 -2.75
C GLN A 314 18.63 -12.91 -3.49
N ARG A 315 17.38 -12.50 -3.18
CA ARG A 315 16.77 -11.30 -3.75
C ARG A 315 17.50 -10.02 -3.33
N TYR A 316 17.91 -9.91 -2.08
CA TYR A 316 18.65 -8.75 -1.59
C TYR A 316 19.99 -8.56 -2.30
N GLY A 317 20.63 -9.66 -2.71
CA GLY A 317 21.90 -9.63 -3.43
C GLY A 317 21.83 -9.03 -4.84
N THR A 318 20.63 -8.79 -5.38
CA THR A 318 20.48 -8.20 -6.72
C THR A 318 20.92 -6.73 -6.74
N THR A 319 21.45 -6.27 -7.88
CA THR A 319 21.89 -4.86 -8.03
C THR A 319 20.73 -3.89 -7.80
N GLU A 320 19.52 -4.24 -8.24
CA GLU A 320 18.31 -3.45 -8.01
C GLU A 320 18.02 -3.30 -6.51
N SER A 321 18.02 -4.42 -5.77
CA SER A 321 17.82 -4.37 -4.32
C SER A 321 18.90 -3.58 -3.60
N GLN A 322 20.17 -3.70 -4.00
CA GLN A 322 21.27 -2.93 -3.44
C GLN A 322 21.12 -1.41 -3.71
N LEU A 323 20.64 -1.01 -4.89
CA LEU A 323 20.32 0.40 -5.18
C LEU A 323 19.15 0.91 -4.35
N THR A 324 18.13 0.07 -4.13
CA THR A 324 16.99 0.41 -3.25
C THR A 324 17.44 0.55 -1.80
N ILE A 325 18.29 -0.35 -1.30
CA ILE A 325 18.87 -0.26 0.05
C ILE A 325 19.70 1.02 0.20
N LEU A 326 20.54 1.36 -0.79
CA LEU A 326 21.30 2.61 -0.78
C LEU A 326 20.36 3.83 -0.77
N LYS A 327 19.30 3.81 -1.59
CA LYS A 327 18.27 4.86 -1.58
C LYS A 327 17.62 4.97 -0.20
N ASN A 328 17.32 3.85 0.45
CA ASN A 328 16.75 3.84 1.80
C ASN A 328 17.71 4.44 2.83
N GLN A 329 19.01 4.16 2.73
CA GLN A 329 20.02 4.81 3.58
C GLN A 329 20.08 6.34 3.37
N LEU A 330 19.97 6.80 2.11
CA LEU A 330 19.89 8.23 1.81
C LEU A 330 18.60 8.86 2.36
N VAL A 331 17.47 8.16 2.25
CA VAL A 331 16.18 8.58 2.82
C VAL A 331 16.25 8.61 4.34
N ASP A 332 16.89 7.63 4.98
CA ASP A 332 17.10 7.60 6.43
C ASP A 332 17.88 8.82 6.93
N MET A 333 18.96 9.19 6.22
CA MET A 333 19.69 10.43 6.51
C MET A 333 18.81 11.67 6.30
N ALA A 334 17.99 11.68 5.24
CA ALA A 334 17.07 12.77 4.95
C ALA A 334 16.00 12.90 6.05
N ILE A 335 15.46 11.79 6.57
CA ILE A 335 14.54 11.77 7.71
C ILE A 335 15.25 12.36 8.93
N THR A 336 16.46 11.90 9.29
CA THR A 336 17.20 12.47 10.44
C THR A 336 17.45 13.97 10.31
N LEU A 337 17.82 14.45 9.11
CA LEU A 337 17.98 15.88 8.86
C LEU A 337 16.65 16.63 8.92
N GLY A 338 15.58 16.04 8.39
CA GLY A 338 14.23 16.59 8.43
C GLY A 338 13.70 16.71 9.86
N ASP A 339 13.89 15.69 10.69
CA ASP A 339 13.51 15.66 12.11
C ASP A 339 14.22 16.81 12.87
N ALA A 340 15.51 17.02 12.58
CA ALA A 340 16.27 18.13 13.16
C ALA A 340 15.80 19.52 12.67
N LEU A 341 15.26 19.61 11.45
CA LEU A 341 14.72 20.84 10.86
C LEU A 341 13.25 21.08 11.21
N ALA A 342 12.52 20.07 11.68
CA ALA A 342 11.09 20.16 11.97
C ALA A 342 10.72 21.28 12.96
N PRO A 343 11.47 21.54 14.05
CA PRO A 343 11.20 22.69 14.93
C PRO A 343 11.34 24.03 14.21
N ALA A 344 12.32 24.16 13.30
CA ALA A 344 12.51 25.37 12.50
C ALA A 344 11.39 25.56 11.47
N LEU A 345 10.92 24.47 10.85
CA LEU A 345 9.74 24.51 9.98
C LEU A 345 8.49 24.93 10.75
N SER A 346 8.26 24.35 11.94
CA SER A 346 7.15 24.73 12.82
C SER A 346 7.18 26.21 13.17
N ALA A 347 8.35 26.73 13.58
CA ALA A 347 8.54 28.15 13.85
C ALA A 347 8.31 29.02 12.61
N ALA A 348 8.75 28.58 11.43
CA ALA A 348 8.53 29.28 10.17
C ALA A 348 7.04 29.30 9.77
N MET A 349 6.30 28.20 9.97
CA MET A 349 4.85 28.14 9.75
C MET A 349 4.11 29.09 10.70
N THR A 350 4.49 29.14 11.98
CA THR A 350 3.95 30.11 12.94
C THR A 350 4.27 31.54 12.51
N ALA A 351 5.50 31.83 12.08
CA ALA A 351 5.89 33.16 11.60
C ALA A 351 5.19 33.55 10.28
N ALA A 352 4.76 32.57 9.48
CA ALA A 352 4.03 32.79 8.23
C ALA A 352 2.51 32.97 8.42
N GLN A 353 1.95 32.67 9.60
CA GLN A 353 0.52 32.87 9.89
C GLN A 353 -0.01 34.27 9.54
N PRO A 354 0.67 35.39 9.86
CA PRO A 354 0.18 36.72 9.49
C PRO A 354 0.07 36.92 7.97
N PHE A 355 0.90 36.24 7.18
CA PHE A 355 0.83 36.26 5.73
C PHE A 355 -0.32 35.41 5.21
N VAL A 356 -0.57 34.24 5.80
CA VAL A 356 -1.75 33.40 5.50
C VAL A 356 -3.04 34.16 5.81
N ASP A 357 -3.11 34.84 6.96
CA ASP A 357 -4.24 35.69 7.33
C ASP A 357 -4.43 36.85 6.35
N THR A 358 -3.33 37.42 5.84
CA THR A 358 -3.37 38.47 4.82
C THR A 358 -3.93 37.94 3.50
N LEU A 359 -3.51 36.74 3.07
CA LEU A 359 -4.05 36.08 1.88
C LEU A 359 -5.53 35.72 2.04
N ALA A 360 -5.93 35.22 3.22
CA ALA A 360 -7.33 34.95 3.53
C ALA A 360 -8.17 36.23 3.44
N ARG A 361 -7.70 37.35 4.02
CA ARG A 361 -8.35 38.67 3.92
C ARG A 361 -8.43 39.19 2.48
N ILE A 362 -7.41 38.93 1.66
CA ILE A 362 -7.41 39.29 0.23
C ILE A 362 -8.41 38.43 -0.54
N ALA A 363 -8.47 37.12 -0.26
CA ALA A 363 -9.42 36.21 -0.88
C ALA A 363 -10.86 36.56 -0.48
N GLU A 364 -11.12 36.88 0.78
CA GLU A 364 -12.40 37.38 1.27
C GLU A 364 -12.77 38.73 0.66
N TRP A 365 -11.83 39.68 0.60
CA TRP A 365 -12.03 40.96 -0.07
C TRP A 365 -12.44 40.76 -1.53
N PHE A 366 -11.73 39.89 -2.26
CA PHE A 366 -12.01 39.57 -3.66
C PHE A 366 -13.35 38.87 -3.84
N ALA A 367 -13.66 37.89 -2.98
CA ALA A 367 -14.92 37.15 -3.00
C ALA A 367 -16.14 38.05 -2.71
N ASN A 368 -15.95 39.13 -1.95
CA ASN A 368 -16.99 40.11 -1.62
C ASN A 368 -17.15 41.24 -2.66
N LEU A 369 -16.37 41.24 -3.75
CA LEU A 369 -16.56 42.19 -4.85
C LEU A 369 -17.76 41.79 -5.73
N ASP A 370 -18.37 42.78 -6.37
CA ASP A 370 -19.45 42.55 -7.33
C ASP A 370 -18.93 41.71 -8.53
N PRO A 371 -19.77 40.87 -9.16
CA PRO A 371 -19.34 39.92 -10.20
C PRO A 371 -18.61 40.55 -11.40
N GLU A 372 -18.91 41.81 -11.71
CA GLU A 372 -18.28 42.57 -12.79
C GLU A 372 -16.83 42.99 -12.44
N ALA A 373 -16.59 43.35 -11.18
CA ALA A 373 -15.25 43.68 -10.67
C ALA A 373 -14.38 42.42 -10.54
N GLN A 374 -14.97 41.29 -10.11
CA GLN A 374 -14.29 39.99 -10.07
C GLN A 374 -13.83 39.56 -11.47
N ARG A 375 -14.72 39.65 -12.48
CA ARG A 375 -14.41 39.33 -13.88
C ARG A 375 -13.33 40.23 -14.46
N LEU A 376 -13.34 41.53 -14.14
CA LEU A 376 -12.31 42.47 -14.58
C LEU A 376 -10.94 42.12 -13.97
N ILE A 377 -10.87 41.81 -12.68
CA ILE A 377 -9.63 41.43 -11.99
C ILE A 377 -9.10 40.08 -12.51
N ILE A 378 -9.97 39.09 -12.77
CA ILE A 378 -9.59 37.80 -13.38
C ILE A 378 -9.02 38.01 -14.78
N ASN A 379 -9.67 38.85 -15.59
CA ASN A 379 -9.23 39.14 -16.96
C ASN A 379 -7.92 39.95 -17.01
N ILE A 380 -7.69 40.85 -16.03
CA ILE A 380 -6.38 41.53 -15.85
C ILE A 380 -5.32 40.55 -15.35
N GLY A 381 -5.68 39.64 -14.43
CA GLY A 381 -4.80 38.61 -13.89
C GLY A 381 -4.32 37.59 -14.93
N LEU A 382 -5.19 37.21 -15.88
CA LEU A 382 -4.85 36.36 -17.02
C LEU A 382 -3.83 37.00 -17.98
N VAL A 383 -3.73 38.33 -18.01
CA VAL A 383 -2.69 39.07 -18.74
C VAL A 383 -1.41 39.25 -17.92
N ALA A 384 -1.47 39.06 -16.59
CA ALA A 384 -0.40 39.31 -15.64
C ALA A 384 0.18 38.03 -14.99
N ALA A 385 0.10 36.87 -15.65
CA ALA A 385 0.58 35.57 -15.17
C ALA A 385 2.12 35.43 -15.10
N ALA A 386 2.78 36.35 -14.40
CA ALA A 386 4.09 36.17 -13.80
C ALA A 386 3.94 36.59 -12.33
N ILE A 387 3.97 35.65 -11.41
CA ILE A 387 3.51 35.83 -10.01
C ILE A 387 4.38 36.80 -9.17
N GLY A 388 5.59 37.16 -9.64
CA GLY A 388 6.55 37.99 -8.91
C GLY A 388 6.15 39.46 -8.64
N PRO A 389 5.61 40.23 -9.61
CA PRO A 389 5.28 41.65 -9.41
C PRO A 389 4.05 41.91 -8.54
N LEU A 390 3.12 40.95 -8.40
CA LEU A 390 1.89 41.13 -7.64
C LEU A 390 2.16 41.23 -6.13
N LEU A 391 3.09 40.42 -5.60
CA LEU A 391 3.52 40.46 -4.19
C LEU A 391 4.27 41.75 -3.85
N VAL A 392 5.05 42.30 -4.79
CA VAL A 392 5.76 43.59 -4.63
C VAL A 392 4.80 44.78 -4.64
N VAL A 393 3.73 44.71 -5.45
CA VAL A 393 2.68 45.74 -5.49
C VAL A 393 1.81 45.68 -4.23
N MET A 394 1.39 44.49 -3.78
CA MET A 394 0.64 44.33 -2.53
C MET A 394 1.46 44.73 -1.29
N GLY A 395 2.76 44.41 -1.25
CA GLY A 395 3.66 44.86 -0.17
C GLY A 395 3.78 46.38 -0.08
N LYS A 396 3.74 47.09 -1.22
CA LYS A 396 3.73 48.56 -1.26
C LYS A 396 2.37 49.18 -0.90
N VAL A 397 1.27 48.46 -1.13
CA VAL A 397 -0.09 48.90 -0.78
C VAL A 397 -0.33 48.81 0.74
N VAL A 398 0.21 47.78 1.40
CA VAL A 398 0.06 47.57 2.85
C VAL A 398 1.02 48.47 3.67
N SER A 399 2.18 48.86 3.15
CA SER A 399 3.17 49.67 3.89
C SER A 399 2.87 51.17 3.98
N THR A 400 1.80 51.67 3.36
CA THR A 400 1.41 53.09 3.46
C THR A 400 -0.07 53.22 3.82
N ALA A 401 -0.33 53.59 5.07
CA ALA A 401 -1.67 53.85 5.62
C ALA A 401 -2.42 55.04 4.97
N SER A 402 -2.02 55.52 3.79
CA SER A 402 -2.65 56.64 3.06
C SER A 402 -2.89 56.39 1.55
N GLY A 403 -2.65 55.18 1.04
CA GLY A 403 -2.58 54.91 -0.41
C GLY A 403 -3.90 54.75 -1.19
N ILE A 404 -5.07 54.74 -0.56
CA ILE A 404 -6.34 54.47 -1.25
C ILE A 404 -6.81 55.65 -2.12
N VAL A 405 -6.42 56.89 -1.80
CA VAL A 405 -6.92 58.10 -2.48
C VAL A 405 -6.19 58.39 -3.81
N HIS A 406 -4.94 57.95 -3.99
CA HIS A 406 -4.15 58.31 -5.19
C HIS A 406 -4.28 57.34 -6.38
N ILE A 407 -4.81 56.13 -6.17
CA ILE A 407 -4.96 55.13 -7.25
C ILE A 407 -6.21 55.43 -8.10
N PHE A 408 -7.33 55.81 -7.49
CA PHE A 408 -8.56 56.13 -8.24
C PHE A 408 -8.41 57.37 -9.14
N GLY A 409 -7.57 58.34 -8.76
CA GLY A 409 -7.32 59.54 -9.57
C GLY A 409 -6.37 59.35 -10.77
N SER A 410 -5.49 58.34 -10.73
CA SER A 410 -4.43 58.15 -11.74
C SER A 410 -4.67 57.01 -12.73
N VAL A 411 -5.54 56.04 -12.39
CA VAL A 411 -5.91 54.94 -13.29
C VAL A 411 -7.01 55.36 -14.28
N GLY A 412 -7.97 56.19 -13.86
CA GLY A 412 -9.04 56.70 -14.74
C GLY A 412 -8.53 57.55 -15.90
N THR A 413 -7.44 58.30 -15.70
CA THR A 413 -6.84 59.18 -16.72
C THR A 413 -5.94 58.44 -17.72
N LYS A 414 -5.34 57.31 -17.35
CA LYS A 414 -4.51 56.50 -18.27
C LYS A 414 -5.33 55.49 -19.09
N MET A 415 -6.40 54.93 -18.53
CA MET A 415 -7.28 54.01 -19.28
C MET A 415 -7.99 54.68 -20.46
N LEU A 416 -8.38 55.95 -20.34
CA LEU A 416 -8.95 56.71 -21.48
C LEU A 416 -7.96 56.90 -22.64
N SER A 417 -6.65 56.93 -22.36
CA SER A 417 -5.63 57.10 -23.40
C SER A 417 -5.28 55.79 -24.14
N LEU A 418 -5.61 54.63 -23.56
CA LEU A 418 -5.34 53.31 -24.14
C LEU A 418 -6.45 52.81 -25.09
N VAL A 419 -7.67 53.34 -24.95
CA VAL A 419 -8.80 53.03 -25.86
C VAL A 419 -8.62 53.66 -27.25
N GLY A 420 -7.76 54.68 -27.40
CA GLY A 420 -7.51 55.37 -28.68
C GLY A 420 -6.58 54.64 -29.67
N THR A 421 -5.98 53.51 -29.30
CA THR A 421 -5.02 52.76 -30.15
C THR A 421 -5.47 51.32 -30.40
N GLY A 422 -6.66 51.16 -30.99
CA GLY A 422 -7.32 49.87 -31.24
C GLY A 422 -6.70 48.94 -32.30
N GLY A 423 -5.55 49.25 -32.88
CA GLY A 423 -4.98 48.49 -34.00
C GLY A 423 -4.12 47.26 -33.63
N LYS A 424 -3.45 47.27 -32.46
CA LYS A 424 -2.39 46.27 -32.16
C LYS A 424 -2.83 45.07 -31.31
N LEU A 425 -4.03 45.13 -30.71
CA LEU A 425 -4.57 44.02 -29.91
C LEU A 425 -5.10 42.87 -30.77
N MET A 426 -5.46 43.14 -32.02
CA MET A 426 -5.99 42.13 -32.96
C MET A 426 -4.89 41.22 -33.53
N GLU A 427 -3.65 41.70 -33.66
CA GLU A 427 -2.51 40.87 -34.10
C GLU A 427 -2.05 39.87 -33.02
N ALA A 428 -2.11 40.26 -31.74
CA ALA A 428 -1.84 39.36 -30.62
C ALA A 428 -2.90 38.25 -30.49
N PHE A 429 -4.16 38.53 -30.85
CA PHE A 429 -5.25 37.57 -30.87
C PHE A 429 -5.16 36.56 -32.04
N ALA A 430 -4.59 36.96 -33.18
CA ALA A 430 -4.41 36.09 -34.34
C ALA A 430 -3.33 35.02 -34.14
N LEU A 431 -2.28 35.32 -33.37
CA LEU A 431 -1.22 34.37 -33.01
C LEU A 431 -1.70 33.25 -32.07
N TRP A 432 -2.75 33.49 -31.28
CA TRP A 432 -3.29 32.51 -30.34
C TRP A 432 -4.23 31.47 -31.00
N ARG A 433 -4.90 31.80 -32.11
CA ARG A 433 -5.77 30.85 -32.85
C ARG A 433 -5.02 29.67 -33.48
N GLY A 434 -3.71 29.75 -33.66
CA GLY A 434 -2.92 28.72 -34.35
C GLY A 434 -2.53 27.51 -33.50
N GLY A 435 -2.76 27.52 -32.18
CA GLY A 435 -2.11 26.56 -31.26
C GLY A 435 -3.01 25.68 -30.38
N ALA A 436 -4.32 25.90 -30.31
CA ALA A 436 -5.18 25.10 -29.43
C ALA A 436 -6.60 24.99 -29.99
N GLY A 437 -6.79 24.09 -30.95
CA GLY A 437 -8.11 23.56 -31.27
C GLY A 437 -8.66 22.76 -30.09
N THR A 438 -9.98 22.70 -30.00
CA THR A 438 -10.81 21.99 -29.00
C THR A 438 -10.90 22.61 -27.60
N PHE A 439 -11.45 23.83 -27.51
CA PHE A 439 -12.23 24.25 -26.33
C PHE A 439 -13.44 25.13 -26.73
N VAL A 440 -13.95 24.94 -27.95
CA VAL A 440 -14.97 25.80 -28.57
C VAL A 440 -16.40 25.22 -28.48
N GLU A 441 -16.60 23.95 -28.13
CA GLU A 441 -17.96 23.38 -28.10
C GLU A 441 -18.75 23.62 -26.80
N ALA A 442 -18.11 24.01 -25.69
CA ALA A 442 -18.80 24.22 -24.41
C ALA A 442 -19.47 25.61 -24.27
N MET A 443 -19.29 26.53 -25.21
CA MET A 443 -19.80 27.91 -25.13
C MET A 443 -20.81 28.27 -26.24
N GLY A 444 -21.22 27.30 -27.07
CA GLY A 444 -22.07 27.51 -28.24
C GLY A 444 -23.57 27.77 -27.98
N LEU A 445 -24.03 27.98 -26.74
CA LEU A 445 -25.48 28.02 -26.46
C LEU A 445 -26.01 29.29 -25.76
N VAL A 446 -25.23 30.37 -25.61
CA VAL A 446 -25.74 31.59 -24.93
C VAL A 446 -25.57 32.88 -25.75
N ILE A 447 -25.33 32.81 -27.07
CA ILE A 447 -25.34 34.03 -27.89
C ILE A 447 -26.07 33.81 -29.23
N SER A 448 -27.34 34.21 -29.25
CA SER A 448 -28.05 34.71 -30.45
C SER A 448 -29.23 35.59 -29.99
N PRO A 449 -29.72 36.55 -30.78
CA PRO A 449 -29.29 37.94 -30.65
C PRO A 449 -30.48 38.86 -30.32
N ILE A 450 -30.29 39.82 -29.42
CA ILE A 450 -31.18 40.99 -29.38
C ILE A 450 -30.46 42.14 -30.06
N GLY A 451 -30.84 42.37 -31.32
CA GLY A 451 -30.63 43.61 -32.04
C GLY A 451 -31.84 43.86 -32.93
N ALA A 452 -32.79 44.68 -32.47
CA ALA A 452 -33.75 45.38 -33.32
C ALA A 452 -34.31 46.60 -32.58
N VAL A 453 -33.69 47.76 -32.78
CA VAL A 453 -34.38 49.05 -32.82
C VAL A 453 -34.41 49.45 -34.29
N MET A 454 -35.42 48.97 -34.98
CA MET A 454 -36.32 49.72 -35.87
C MET A 454 -37.47 48.82 -36.29
#